data_AF-A0A1G7NHZ3-F1
#
_entry.id   AF-A0A1G7NHZ3-F1
#
_cell.length_a   1.000
_cell.length_b   1.000
_cell.length_c   1.000
_cell.angle_alpha   90.00
_cell.angle_beta   90.00
_cell.angle_gamma   90.00
#
_symmetry.space_group_name_H-M   'P 1'
#
loop_
_entity.id
_entity.type
_entity.pdbx_description
1 polymer ?
#
loop_
_entity_poly.entity_id
_entity_poly.type
_entity_poly.pdbx_seq_one_letter_code
_entity_poly.pdbx_strand_id
1 'polypeptide(L)'
;MQTAPTGKVIAPAVGDARIFLIFSVRDQDEGNPNVKVKGIQAFLAERFHTNCVGKVRAQHPLVHEGRSLSFHIWKEVPGGMSVSPELEPSVVAALGSHGPAGKTASVTALQASSEGLNLLNGMYSRPTGDPRAWPTADAAKYRPTKKGLSLRLSKAAQRRLSTTATELLVEFREIFVVFPSDLRIIVAELEVVSSGGTPVDPIAVEEALHILTHRSRKDDCRLAAFADGDPIGVTEMLGHALSMKRFELMDSVRTFSYSAMVVNHSPSCTYLEELAFRFSRRYTTDYRLSRTEVESALYCPFESVVHAFSLEGAASVADGSDDFLASQFLSRVRQSYLWMAILAFHEQSYLLSLVEQGSANATNDATRASTLRGMISHLLDFRMKFRLPLVSQISMHNQTYERLRLALGLDDLIRKITFDVVEAERWLTQESRVKRDAVRQRMEQERERTKVRRRRLRPLEVSVSAFLMFGITFLSFDTLTNKLSKMLTGKEPGHQWELTIVLCISAVAACLRGWQVYQEIEEDPFVEDLNDAAAESGEPTEEALAMVVASGATE
;
A
#
# COMPACT_ATOMS: atom_id res chain seq x y z
N MET A 1 -41.63 -47.44 2.04
CA MET A 1 -40.18 -47.25 1.82
C MET A 1 -39.94 -47.28 0.31
N GLN A 2 -39.84 -46.13 -0.34
CA GLN A 2 -39.43 -46.06 -1.75
C GLN A 2 -37.93 -46.31 -1.81
N THR A 3 -37.53 -47.37 -2.50
CA THR A 3 -36.13 -47.70 -2.78
C THR A 3 -35.53 -46.58 -3.64
N ALA A 4 -34.54 -45.87 -3.09
CA ALA A 4 -33.79 -44.87 -3.85
C ALA A 4 -33.17 -45.54 -5.09
N PRO A 5 -33.27 -44.94 -6.29
CA PRO A 5 -32.73 -45.53 -7.50
C PRO A 5 -31.21 -45.60 -7.39
N THR A 6 -30.66 -46.82 -7.32
CA THR A 6 -29.22 -47.09 -7.38
C THR A 6 -28.71 -47.03 -8.82
N GLY A 7 -29.14 -46.02 -9.57
CA GLY A 7 -28.54 -45.69 -10.86
C GLY A 7 -27.16 -45.13 -10.58
N LYS A 8 -26.11 -45.86 -10.98
CA LYS A 8 -24.73 -45.38 -10.92
C LYS A 8 -24.67 -44.16 -11.85
N VAL A 9 -24.73 -42.95 -11.28
CA VAL A 9 -24.59 -41.70 -12.03
C VAL A 9 -23.21 -41.75 -12.68
N ILE A 10 -23.18 -41.92 -13.99
CA ILE A 10 -21.94 -41.88 -14.76
C ILE A 10 -21.51 -40.41 -14.75
N ALA A 11 -20.43 -40.12 -14.03
CA ALA A 11 -19.85 -38.78 -14.04
C ALA A 11 -19.45 -38.43 -15.47
N PRO A 12 -19.81 -37.24 -15.99
CA PRO A 12 -19.44 -36.83 -17.33
C PRO A 12 -17.91 -36.77 -17.45
N ALA A 13 -17.35 -37.27 -18.56
CA ALA A 13 -15.94 -37.05 -18.88
C ALA A 13 -15.69 -35.55 -19.04
N VAL A 14 -14.51 -35.10 -18.65
CA VAL A 14 -14.20 -33.68 -18.45
C VAL A 14 -13.32 -33.12 -19.55
N GLY A 15 -13.48 -31.82 -19.84
CA GLY A 15 -12.56 -31.05 -20.67
C GLY A 15 -11.36 -30.54 -19.88
N ASP A 16 -10.70 -29.49 -20.34
CA ASP A 16 -9.60 -28.89 -19.61
C ASP A 16 -10.10 -28.12 -18.36
N ALA A 17 -9.42 -28.29 -17.22
CA ALA A 17 -9.68 -27.54 -15.99
C ALA A 17 -8.47 -26.70 -15.59
N ARG A 18 -8.72 -25.42 -15.28
CA ARG A 18 -7.70 -24.44 -14.88
C ARG A 18 -8.04 -23.90 -13.50
N ILE A 19 -7.05 -23.86 -12.62
CA ILE A 19 -7.15 -23.21 -11.31
C ILE A 19 -6.14 -22.07 -11.28
N PHE A 20 -6.62 -20.85 -11.02
CA PHE A 20 -5.78 -19.69 -10.81
C PHE A 20 -5.79 -19.36 -9.32
N LEU A 21 -4.65 -19.54 -8.66
CA LEU A 21 -4.48 -19.14 -7.26
C LEU A 21 -3.90 -17.74 -7.22
N ILE A 22 -4.64 -16.82 -6.61
CA ILE A 22 -4.29 -15.40 -6.49
C ILE A 22 -3.92 -15.14 -5.03
N PHE A 23 -2.70 -14.66 -4.81
CA PHE A 23 -2.16 -14.37 -3.50
C PHE A 23 -1.92 -12.87 -3.38
N SER A 24 -2.37 -12.27 -2.29
CA SER A 24 -1.97 -10.91 -1.93
C SER A 24 -0.90 -11.00 -0.86
N VAL A 25 0.22 -10.33 -1.12
CA VAL A 25 1.38 -10.27 -0.22
C VAL A 25 1.66 -8.80 0.07
N ARG A 26 1.60 -8.44 1.35
CA ARG A 26 1.93 -7.11 1.81
C ARG A 26 3.42 -7.00 2.09
N ASP A 27 4.06 -5.95 1.58
CA ASP A 27 5.43 -5.63 1.99
C ASP A 27 5.37 -5.06 3.41
N GLN A 28 5.84 -5.81 4.41
CA GLN A 28 5.77 -5.38 5.82
C GLN A 28 6.86 -4.39 6.21
N ASP A 29 7.80 -4.08 5.30
CA ASP A 29 8.93 -3.26 5.64
C ASP A 29 9.02 -1.97 4.80
N GLU A 30 8.42 -0.91 5.34
CA GLU A 30 8.51 0.46 4.82
C GLU A 30 9.95 1.04 4.92
N GLY A 31 10.87 0.34 5.59
CA GLY A 31 12.26 0.74 5.80
C GLY A 31 13.21 0.34 4.67
N ASN A 32 13.33 1.21 3.65
CA ASN A 32 14.37 1.21 2.60
C ASN A 32 14.39 -0.03 1.66
N PRO A 33 13.80 0.08 0.45
CA PRO A 33 13.74 -1.02 -0.53
C PRO A 33 15.12 -1.50 -1.01
N ASN A 34 16.19 -0.69 -0.86
CA ASN A 34 17.54 -1.04 -1.32
C ASN A 34 18.39 -1.81 -0.29
N VAL A 35 18.03 -1.80 1.00
CA VAL A 35 18.85 -2.41 2.06
C VAL A 35 18.58 -3.92 2.21
N LYS A 36 17.41 -4.40 1.78
CA LYS A 36 16.98 -5.78 2.04
C LYS A 36 17.50 -6.82 1.06
N VAL A 37 17.77 -6.44 -0.18
CA VAL A 37 18.38 -7.33 -1.17
C VAL A 37 19.76 -7.82 -0.70
N LYS A 38 20.49 -7.00 0.08
CA LYS A 38 21.82 -7.35 0.62
C LYS A 38 21.77 -8.25 1.87
N GLY A 39 20.79 -8.05 2.76
CA GLY A 39 20.67 -8.87 3.99
C GLY A 39 20.29 -10.32 3.72
N ILE A 40 19.46 -10.54 2.69
CA ILE A 40 19.06 -11.88 2.24
C ILE A 40 20.27 -12.64 1.65
N GLN A 41 21.13 -11.98 0.88
CA GLN A 41 22.35 -12.57 0.33
C GLN A 41 23.36 -12.99 1.42
N ALA A 42 23.49 -12.22 2.50
CA ALA A 42 24.43 -12.51 3.58
C ALA A 42 23.98 -13.69 4.47
N PHE A 43 22.67 -13.78 4.79
CA PHE A 43 22.11 -14.86 5.61
C PHE A 43 22.22 -16.24 4.93
N LEU A 44 22.25 -16.29 3.60
CA LEU A 44 22.22 -17.52 2.83
C LEU A 44 23.62 -18.03 2.48
N ALA A 45 24.62 -17.14 2.43
CA ALA A 45 26.04 -17.52 2.42
C ALA A 45 26.47 -18.23 3.71
N GLU A 46 25.86 -17.89 4.85
CA GLU A 46 26.23 -18.43 6.16
C GLU A 46 25.60 -19.81 6.45
N ARG A 47 24.38 -20.07 5.93
CA ARG A 47 23.62 -21.30 6.25
C ARG A 47 23.85 -22.48 5.29
N PHE A 48 24.39 -22.23 4.09
CA PHE A 48 24.66 -23.28 3.09
C PHE A 48 26.16 -23.64 2.92
N HIS A 49 27.04 -23.08 3.76
CA HIS A 49 28.48 -23.37 3.72
C HIS A 49 29.02 -24.23 4.89
N THR A 50 28.17 -24.92 5.64
CA THR A 50 28.63 -25.94 6.60
C THR A 50 28.46 -27.34 6.00
N ASN A 51 29.41 -27.72 5.14
CA ASN A 51 29.93 -29.08 4.93
C ASN A 51 30.50 -29.26 3.51
N CYS A 52 31.61 -28.57 3.21
CA CYS A 52 32.56 -28.97 2.16
C CYS A 52 33.90 -28.24 2.40
N VAL A 53 34.70 -28.77 3.33
CA VAL A 53 36.14 -28.45 3.36
C VAL A 53 36.80 -29.36 2.33
N GLY A 54 37.20 -28.78 1.20
CA GLY A 54 37.93 -29.52 0.17
C GLY A 54 38.32 -28.65 -1.01
N LYS A 55 39.54 -28.11 -0.99
CA LYS A 55 40.18 -27.55 -2.19
C LYS A 55 40.36 -28.66 -3.22
N VAL A 56 39.64 -28.62 -4.34
CA VAL A 56 39.93 -29.46 -5.50
C VAL A 56 39.98 -28.61 -6.76
N ARG A 57 41.17 -28.62 -7.39
CA ARG A 57 41.43 -28.18 -8.77
C ARG A 57 41.09 -29.34 -9.72
N ALA A 58 40.56 -28.97 -10.89
CA ALA A 58 40.54 -29.70 -12.16
C ALA A 58 39.54 -30.87 -12.37
N GLN A 59 38.72 -30.68 -13.41
CA GLN A 59 38.48 -31.59 -14.55
C GLN A 59 37.81 -32.96 -14.29
N HIS A 60 36.48 -33.01 -14.41
CA HIS A 60 35.70 -33.82 -15.39
C HIS A 60 34.18 -33.63 -15.12
N PRO A 61 33.29 -33.68 -16.15
CA PRO A 61 31.90 -33.26 -16.01
C PRO A 61 30.97 -34.42 -15.63
N LEU A 62 30.11 -34.18 -14.64
CA LEU A 62 28.86 -34.93 -14.45
C LEU A 62 27.75 -34.17 -15.20
N VAL A 63 27.10 -34.87 -16.13
CA VAL A 63 26.05 -34.37 -17.03
C VAL A 63 24.69 -34.48 -16.35
N HIS A 64 23.89 -33.40 -16.31
CA HIS A 64 22.42 -33.52 -16.45
C HIS A 64 21.70 -32.18 -16.73
N GLU A 65 21.08 -32.11 -17.92
CA GLU A 65 19.80 -31.51 -18.38
C GLU A 65 19.32 -30.12 -17.91
N GLY A 66 19.49 -29.10 -18.78
CA GLY A 66 18.88 -27.76 -18.66
C GLY A 66 17.42 -27.67 -19.16
N ARG A 67 16.57 -26.85 -18.52
CA ARG A 67 15.09 -26.84 -18.74
C ARG A 67 14.38 -25.55 -18.34
N SER A 68 13.94 -24.62 -19.22
CA SER A 68 13.37 -23.28 -18.84
C SER A 68 11.94 -23.27 -18.23
N LEU A 69 11.73 -22.61 -17.08
CA LEU A 69 10.47 -22.12 -16.50
C LEU A 69 10.46 -20.62 -16.81
N SER A 70 9.45 -20.17 -17.53
CA SER A 70 9.25 -18.74 -17.79
C SER A 70 8.68 -18.08 -16.54
N PHE A 71 9.57 -17.54 -15.71
CA PHE A 71 9.21 -16.60 -14.66
C PHE A 71 9.17 -15.19 -15.25
N HIS A 72 7.98 -14.64 -15.38
CA HIS A 72 7.79 -13.25 -15.78
C HIS A 72 7.77 -12.38 -14.54
N ILE A 73 8.96 -12.10 -14.01
CA ILE A 73 9.15 -10.95 -13.12
C ILE A 73 8.90 -9.73 -13.99
N TRP A 74 7.93 -8.89 -13.62
CA TRP A 74 7.53 -7.71 -14.37
C TRP A 74 8.66 -6.69 -14.43
N LYS A 75 9.55 -6.88 -15.39
CA LYS A 75 10.59 -5.96 -15.83
C LYS A 75 10.55 -6.00 -17.35
N GLU A 76 9.74 -5.10 -17.92
CA GLU A 76 9.68 -4.81 -19.36
C GLU A 76 9.91 -6.04 -20.26
N VAL A 77 8.91 -6.93 -20.38
CA VAL A 77 8.94 -7.95 -21.43
C VAL A 77 8.65 -7.23 -22.76
N PRO A 78 9.52 -7.33 -23.78
CA PRO A 78 9.19 -6.93 -25.13
C PRO A 78 8.14 -7.90 -25.66
N GLY A 79 6.86 -7.57 -25.48
CA GLY A 79 5.72 -8.41 -25.83
C GLY A 79 4.40 -8.06 -25.13
N GLY A 80 4.44 -7.39 -23.96
CA GLY A 80 3.24 -6.99 -23.21
C GLY A 80 2.41 -8.17 -22.68
N MET A 81 1.54 -7.92 -21.71
CA MET A 81 0.51 -8.91 -21.33
C MET A 81 -0.54 -8.95 -22.44
N SER A 82 -0.95 -10.15 -22.88
CA SER A 82 -2.14 -10.29 -23.75
C SER A 82 -3.38 -10.10 -22.89
N VAL A 83 -3.67 -8.84 -22.58
CA VAL A 83 -4.92 -8.40 -21.98
C VAL A 83 -5.93 -8.28 -23.11
N SER A 84 -7.18 -8.70 -22.89
CA SER A 84 -8.21 -8.56 -23.91
C SER A 84 -8.32 -7.10 -24.36
N PRO A 85 -8.40 -6.81 -25.68
CA PRO A 85 -8.68 -5.46 -26.17
C PRO A 85 -10.07 -4.95 -25.74
N GLU A 86 -10.91 -5.84 -25.19
CA GLU A 86 -12.24 -5.53 -24.68
C GLU A 86 -12.20 -4.90 -23.29
N LEU A 87 -11.07 -4.97 -22.56
CA LEU A 87 -10.92 -4.27 -21.29
C LEU A 87 -10.76 -2.76 -21.53
N GLU A 88 -11.32 -1.97 -20.61
CA GLU A 88 -11.20 -0.52 -20.68
C GLU A 88 -9.72 -0.09 -20.65
N PRO A 89 -9.29 0.91 -21.46
CA PRO A 89 -7.90 1.33 -21.49
C PRO A 89 -7.32 1.73 -20.13
N SER A 90 -8.15 2.30 -19.25
CA SER A 90 -7.77 2.62 -17.87
C SER A 90 -7.43 1.39 -17.03
N VAL A 91 -8.11 0.27 -17.27
CA VAL A 91 -7.82 -1.02 -16.64
C VAL A 91 -6.50 -1.57 -17.15
N VAL A 92 -6.30 -1.56 -18.47
CA VAL A 92 -5.07 -2.01 -19.11
C VAL A 92 -3.87 -1.21 -18.56
N ALA A 93 -4.03 0.11 -18.42
CA ALA A 93 -3.03 0.98 -17.81
C ALA A 93 -2.79 0.67 -16.32
N ALA A 94 -3.84 0.43 -15.53
CA ALA A 94 -3.73 0.06 -14.12
C ALA A 94 -3.03 -1.30 -13.91
N LEU A 95 -3.18 -2.22 -14.86
CA LEU A 95 -2.47 -3.49 -14.92
C LEU A 95 -1.01 -3.34 -15.40
N GLY A 96 -0.58 -2.13 -15.74
CA GLY A 96 0.79 -1.81 -16.17
C GLY A 96 1.06 -2.05 -17.66
N SER A 97 0.07 -2.51 -18.44
CA SER A 97 0.24 -2.76 -19.88
C SER A 97 0.46 -1.44 -20.63
N HIS A 98 1.69 -1.20 -21.06
CA HIS A 98 2.01 -0.11 -21.97
C HIS A 98 1.40 -0.40 -23.35
N GLY A 99 0.43 0.41 -23.76
CA GLY A 99 0.10 0.53 -25.18
C GLY A 99 1.34 1.00 -25.98
N PRO A 100 1.35 0.84 -27.31
CA PRO A 100 2.50 1.18 -28.16
C PRO A 100 2.89 2.68 -28.22
N ALA A 101 2.39 3.53 -27.31
CA ALA A 101 2.68 4.95 -27.27
C ALA A 101 3.23 5.36 -25.89
N GLY A 102 4.54 5.64 -25.82
CA GLY A 102 5.12 6.47 -24.78
C GLY A 102 6.25 5.81 -23.98
N LYS A 103 7.50 6.15 -24.33
CA LYS A 103 8.68 5.93 -23.49
C LYS A 103 8.62 6.86 -22.27
N THR A 104 8.14 6.42 -21.11
CA THR A 104 8.46 7.08 -19.84
C THR A 104 8.36 6.13 -18.63
N ALA A 105 9.45 6.15 -17.85
CA ALA A 105 9.60 5.73 -16.45
C ALA A 105 9.51 4.23 -16.11
N SER A 106 10.69 3.58 -16.14
CA SER A 106 11.01 2.30 -15.50
C SER A 106 10.64 2.31 -14.01
N VAL A 107 9.62 1.53 -13.63
CA VAL A 107 9.30 1.21 -12.24
C VAL A 107 10.13 0.01 -11.80
N THR A 108 10.71 0.11 -10.60
CA THR A 108 11.62 -0.84 -9.97
C THR A 108 11.01 -2.24 -9.87
N ALA A 109 11.40 -3.13 -10.79
CA ALA A 109 11.05 -4.54 -10.69
C ALA A 109 11.71 -5.21 -9.49
N LEU A 110 10.92 -5.99 -8.75
CA LEU A 110 11.39 -6.96 -7.77
C LEU A 110 12.49 -7.83 -8.41
N GLN A 111 13.73 -7.73 -7.93
CA GLN A 111 14.65 -8.85 -8.07
C GLN A 111 14.13 -9.93 -7.12
N ALA A 112 13.59 -11.01 -7.67
CA ALA A 112 13.46 -12.23 -6.89
C ALA A 112 14.85 -12.55 -6.30
N SER A 113 14.92 -12.88 -5.02
CA SER A 113 16.19 -13.19 -4.35
C SER A 113 16.90 -14.29 -5.14
N SER A 114 18.24 -14.34 -5.08
CA SER A 114 18.99 -15.43 -5.69
C SER A 114 18.48 -16.79 -5.25
N GLU A 115 18.00 -16.98 -4.01
CA GLU A 115 17.42 -18.24 -3.52
C GLU A 115 15.96 -18.47 -3.94
N GLY A 116 15.14 -17.43 -4.06
CA GLY A 116 13.81 -17.53 -4.66
C GLY A 116 13.94 -17.92 -6.11
N LEU A 117 14.80 -17.21 -6.85
CA LEU A 117 15.25 -17.62 -8.16
C LEU A 117 15.94 -18.96 -8.14
N ASN A 118 16.69 -19.43 -7.13
CA ASN A 118 17.35 -20.75 -7.12
C ASN A 118 16.49 -21.89 -6.54
N LEU A 119 15.31 -21.63 -5.97
CA LEU A 119 14.27 -22.62 -5.69
C LEU A 119 13.39 -22.78 -6.94
N LEU A 120 13.09 -21.66 -7.58
CA LEU A 120 12.41 -21.60 -8.88
C LEU A 120 13.34 -22.13 -10.01
N ASN A 121 14.62 -21.79 -9.97
CA ASN A 121 15.77 -22.21 -10.81
C ASN A 121 16.61 -23.32 -10.17
N GLY A 122 16.15 -23.95 -9.08
CA GLY A 122 16.79 -25.15 -8.49
C GLY A 122 16.72 -26.39 -9.38
N MET A 123 16.38 -26.17 -10.66
CA MET A 123 16.43 -27.09 -11.78
C MET A 123 17.35 -26.60 -12.92
N TYR A 124 18.36 -25.76 -12.63
CA TYR A 124 19.40 -25.44 -13.62
C TYR A 124 20.80 -25.52 -13.04
N SER A 125 21.49 -26.59 -13.41
CA SER A 125 22.87 -26.48 -13.85
C SER A 125 22.89 -25.69 -15.16
N ARG A 126 23.46 -24.47 -15.17
CA ARG A 126 23.79 -23.80 -16.44
C ARG A 126 24.85 -24.64 -17.16
N PRO A 127 24.70 -24.93 -18.48
CA PRO A 127 25.82 -25.39 -19.27
C PRO A 127 26.84 -24.24 -19.31
N THR A 128 28.03 -24.46 -18.76
CA THR A 128 29.17 -23.61 -19.07
C THR A 128 29.63 -23.94 -20.49
N GLY A 129 28.95 -23.38 -21.47
CA GLY A 129 29.23 -23.50 -22.89
C GLY A 129 28.75 -22.25 -23.62
N ASP A 130 29.55 -21.81 -24.60
CA ASP A 130 29.48 -20.57 -25.37
C ASP A 130 28.06 -19.92 -25.49
N PRO A 131 27.86 -18.67 -25.02
CA PRO A 131 26.59 -17.95 -25.10
C PRO A 131 26.10 -17.66 -26.54
N ARG A 132 26.87 -18.02 -27.58
CA ARG A 132 26.48 -17.84 -28.99
C ARG A 132 26.01 -19.12 -29.68
N ALA A 133 26.10 -20.29 -29.06
CA ALA A 133 25.63 -21.54 -29.64
C ALA A 133 24.15 -21.77 -29.29
N TRP A 134 23.23 -21.30 -30.16
CA TRP A 134 21.85 -21.79 -30.13
C TRP A 134 21.82 -23.23 -30.64
N PRO A 135 21.21 -24.20 -29.93
CA PRO A 135 21.19 -25.58 -30.39
C PRO A 135 20.21 -25.70 -31.56
N THR A 136 20.74 -25.73 -32.76
CA THR A 136 20.02 -26.10 -33.98
C THR A 136 19.83 -27.62 -34.01
N ALA A 137 18.65 -28.05 -34.45
CA ALA A 137 18.20 -29.42 -34.74
C ALA A 137 17.75 -30.36 -33.59
N ASP A 138 18.26 -30.31 -32.36
CA ASP A 138 17.84 -31.26 -31.29
C ASP A 138 16.78 -30.73 -30.29
N ALA A 139 16.26 -29.51 -30.49
CA ALA A 139 15.23 -28.91 -29.63
C ALA A 139 13.93 -29.75 -29.55
N ALA A 140 13.63 -30.57 -30.55
CA ALA A 140 12.45 -31.45 -30.57
C ALA A 140 12.55 -32.63 -29.57
N LYS A 141 13.76 -33.00 -29.12
CA LYS A 141 13.95 -34.06 -28.10
C LYS A 141 13.85 -33.55 -26.66
N TYR A 142 13.97 -32.24 -26.45
CA TYR A 142 13.80 -31.62 -25.15
C TYR A 142 12.32 -31.29 -24.92
N ARG A 143 11.50 -32.32 -24.64
CA ARG A 143 10.19 -32.05 -24.04
C ARG A 143 10.45 -31.49 -22.64
N PRO A 144 10.00 -30.26 -22.32
CA PRO A 144 10.15 -29.72 -20.97
C PRO A 144 9.47 -30.69 -20.01
N THR A 145 10.21 -31.25 -19.05
CA THR A 145 9.59 -32.01 -17.97
C THR A 145 8.75 -31.01 -17.18
N LYS A 146 7.45 -31.10 -17.33
CA LYS A 146 6.52 -30.24 -16.61
C LYS A 146 6.72 -30.46 -15.12
N LYS A 147 7.02 -29.39 -14.37
CA LYS A 147 7.02 -29.46 -12.90
C LYS A 147 5.57 -29.59 -12.46
N GLY A 148 5.19 -30.80 -12.06
CA GLY A 148 3.89 -31.09 -11.47
C GLY A 148 4.02 -31.32 -9.96
N LEU A 149 2.99 -30.90 -9.24
CA LEU A 149 2.77 -31.20 -7.83
C LEU A 149 1.87 -32.45 -7.78
N SER A 150 2.32 -33.53 -7.15
CA SER A 150 1.48 -34.72 -6.98
C SER A 150 0.61 -34.54 -5.73
N LEU A 151 -0.69 -34.34 -5.92
CA LEU A 151 -1.65 -34.27 -4.83
C LEU A 151 -2.15 -35.66 -4.52
N ARG A 152 -1.95 -36.08 -3.27
CA ARG A 152 -2.56 -37.31 -2.79
C ARG A 152 -4.01 -37.03 -2.40
N LEU A 153 -4.92 -37.74 -3.05
CA LEU A 153 -6.34 -37.64 -2.74
C LEU A 153 -6.62 -38.17 -1.33
N SER A 154 -7.51 -37.48 -0.62
CA SER A 154 -7.98 -37.93 0.69
C SER A 154 -8.71 -39.29 0.59
N LYS A 155 -8.78 -40.07 1.69
CA LYS A 155 -9.54 -41.32 1.69
C LYS A 155 -11.02 -41.11 1.34
N ALA A 156 -11.59 -39.96 1.70
CA ALA A 156 -12.96 -39.58 1.35
C ALA A 156 -13.08 -39.35 -0.17
N ALA A 157 -12.16 -38.58 -0.75
CA ALA A 157 -12.08 -38.36 -2.19
C ALA A 157 -11.95 -39.66 -2.99
N GLN A 158 -11.04 -40.56 -2.58
CA GLN A 158 -10.82 -41.85 -3.24
C GLN A 158 -12.11 -42.70 -3.24
N ARG A 159 -12.87 -42.70 -2.13
CA ARG A 159 -14.16 -43.41 -2.05
C ARG A 159 -15.19 -42.82 -3.02
N ARG A 160 -15.25 -41.50 -3.15
CA ARG A 160 -16.19 -40.81 -4.04
C ARG A 160 -15.91 -41.08 -5.51
N LEU A 161 -14.65 -40.90 -5.89
CA LEU A 161 -14.18 -41.08 -7.26
C LEU A 161 -14.19 -42.55 -7.71
N SER A 162 -14.47 -43.50 -6.79
CA SER A 162 -14.47 -44.94 -7.06
C SER A 162 -13.21 -45.41 -7.78
N THR A 163 -12.10 -44.70 -7.57
CA THR A 163 -10.86 -44.88 -8.31
C THR A 163 -9.75 -45.35 -7.38
N THR A 164 -8.91 -46.24 -7.88
CA THR A 164 -7.66 -46.62 -7.23
C THR A 164 -6.56 -45.58 -7.47
N ALA A 165 -6.78 -44.61 -8.37
CA ALA A 165 -5.85 -43.51 -8.58
C ALA A 165 -5.78 -42.65 -7.32
N THR A 166 -4.65 -42.75 -6.61
CA THR A 166 -4.43 -42.01 -5.36
C THR A 166 -3.85 -40.63 -5.58
N GLU A 167 -3.46 -40.29 -6.81
CA GLU A 167 -2.63 -39.12 -7.12
C GLU A 167 -3.19 -38.32 -8.29
N LEU A 168 -3.31 -37.01 -8.09
CA LEU A 168 -3.55 -36.02 -9.13
C LEU A 168 -2.28 -35.25 -9.41
N LEU A 169 -1.97 -34.99 -10.67
CA LEU A 169 -0.84 -34.15 -11.03
C LEU A 169 -1.34 -32.72 -11.27
N VAL A 170 -0.77 -31.75 -10.57
CA VAL A 170 -1.07 -30.33 -10.74
C VAL A 170 0.13 -29.65 -11.35
N GLU A 171 0.02 -29.24 -12.61
CA GLU A 171 1.12 -28.64 -13.36
C GLU A 171 1.07 -27.11 -13.26
N PHE A 172 2.20 -26.50 -12.89
CA PHE A 172 2.34 -25.05 -12.93
C PHE A 172 2.54 -24.60 -14.38
N ARG A 173 1.66 -23.72 -14.86
CA ARG A 173 1.76 -23.13 -16.20
C ARG A 173 2.52 -21.81 -16.16
N GLU A 174 2.11 -20.91 -15.27
CA GLU A 174 2.69 -19.57 -15.19
C GLU A 174 2.56 -19.00 -13.78
N ILE A 175 3.54 -18.18 -13.39
CA ILE A 175 3.46 -17.36 -12.18
C ILE A 175 3.78 -15.92 -12.57
N PHE A 176 2.91 -14.98 -12.22
CA PHE A 176 3.11 -13.56 -12.51
C PHE A 176 2.78 -12.68 -11.30
N VAL A 177 3.43 -11.52 -11.23
CA VAL A 177 3.24 -10.51 -10.17
C VAL A 177 2.55 -9.29 -10.75
N VAL A 178 1.50 -8.81 -10.11
CA VAL A 178 0.64 -7.71 -10.57
C VAL A 178 0.61 -6.59 -9.53
N PHE A 179 0.65 -5.35 -10.05
CA PHE A 179 0.45 -4.03 -9.42
C PHE A 179 1.65 -3.28 -8.83
N PRO A 180 1.69 -1.94 -9.01
CA PRO A 180 2.69 -1.03 -8.42
C PRO A 180 2.30 -0.49 -7.03
N SER A 181 1.29 -1.06 -6.37
CA SER A 181 0.95 -0.71 -4.97
C SER A 181 1.96 -1.30 -3.97
N ASP A 182 1.83 -0.90 -2.71
CA ASP A 182 2.43 -1.58 -1.55
C ASP A 182 1.99 -3.04 -1.40
N LEU A 183 0.83 -3.39 -2.00
CA LEU A 183 0.38 -4.76 -2.19
C LEU A 183 0.90 -5.37 -3.47
N ARG A 184 1.44 -6.58 -3.35
CA ARG A 184 1.87 -7.41 -4.46
C ARG A 184 0.87 -8.53 -4.67
N ILE A 185 0.33 -8.65 -5.87
CA ILE A 185 -0.52 -9.78 -6.23
C ILE A 185 0.31 -10.80 -6.98
N ILE A 186 0.31 -12.05 -6.54
CA ILE A 186 0.97 -13.15 -7.21
C ILE A 186 -0.10 -14.08 -7.72
N VAL A 187 -0.06 -14.43 -9.00
CA VAL A 187 -1.01 -15.34 -9.60
C VAL A 187 -0.26 -16.57 -10.06
N ALA A 188 -0.70 -17.74 -9.59
CA ALA A 188 -0.21 -19.03 -10.05
C ALA A 188 -1.30 -19.72 -10.87
N GLU A 189 -1.04 -19.95 -12.14
CA GLU A 189 -1.91 -20.76 -13.00
C GLU A 189 -1.52 -22.24 -12.90
N LEU A 190 -2.52 -23.04 -12.54
CA LEU A 190 -2.41 -24.47 -12.32
C LEU A 190 -3.34 -25.20 -13.27
N GLU A 191 -2.85 -26.30 -13.82
CA GLU A 191 -3.66 -27.25 -14.57
C GLU A 191 -3.72 -28.56 -13.80
N VAL A 192 -4.92 -29.08 -13.62
CA VAL A 192 -5.10 -30.39 -13.01
C VAL A 192 -5.12 -31.42 -14.12
N VAL A 193 -4.18 -32.36 -14.10
CA VAL A 193 -4.09 -33.45 -15.07
C VAL A 193 -4.11 -34.80 -14.35
N SER A 194 -4.76 -35.79 -14.97
CA SER A 194 -4.70 -37.17 -14.50
C SER A 194 -3.35 -37.76 -14.87
N SER A 195 -2.75 -38.54 -13.97
CA SER A 195 -1.48 -39.23 -14.23
C SER A 195 -1.54 -40.19 -15.43
N GLY A 196 -2.74 -40.69 -15.76
CA GLY A 196 -2.98 -41.56 -16.92
C GLY A 196 -3.35 -40.82 -18.22
N GLY A 197 -3.37 -39.48 -18.24
CA GLY A 197 -3.83 -38.69 -19.39
C GLY A 197 -5.34 -38.80 -19.66
N THR A 198 -6.09 -39.42 -18.74
CA THR A 198 -7.56 -39.46 -18.81
C THR A 198 -8.13 -38.09 -18.45
N PRO A 199 -9.33 -37.75 -18.94
CA PRO A 199 -10.13 -36.65 -18.41
C PRO A 199 -10.18 -36.66 -16.88
N VAL A 200 -10.04 -35.50 -16.25
CA VAL A 200 -10.02 -35.35 -14.79
C VAL A 200 -11.44 -35.16 -14.28
N ASP A 201 -11.96 -36.06 -13.46
CA ASP A 201 -13.31 -35.90 -12.87
C ASP A 201 -13.48 -34.55 -12.14
N PRO A 202 -14.62 -33.84 -12.24
CA PRO A 202 -14.81 -32.55 -11.57
C PRO A 202 -14.64 -32.63 -10.05
N ILE A 203 -15.03 -33.75 -9.44
CA ILE A 203 -14.82 -34.01 -8.01
C ILE A 203 -13.32 -34.04 -7.68
N ALA A 204 -12.49 -34.55 -8.58
CA ALA A 204 -11.05 -34.56 -8.40
C ALA A 204 -10.47 -33.13 -8.45
N VAL A 205 -11.02 -32.26 -9.30
CA VAL A 205 -10.68 -30.83 -9.34
C VAL A 205 -11.13 -30.11 -8.06
N GLU A 206 -12.33 -30.42 -7.53
CA GLU A 206 -12.81 -29.89 -6.24
C GLU A 206 -11.83 -30.23 -5.11
N GLU A 207 -11.37 -31.48 -5.05
CA GLU A 207 -10.42 -31.94 -4.04
C GLU A 207 -9.05 -31.29 -4.21
N ALA A 208 -8.56 -31.18 -5.45
CA ALA A 208 -7.31 -30.48 -5.73
C ALA A 208 -7.40 -29.03 -5.25
N LEU A 209 -8.47 -28.31 -5.62
CA LEU A 209 -8.69 -26.94 -5.19
C LEU A 209 -8.74 -26.81 -3.66
N HIS A 210 -9.49 -27.70 -3.01
CA HIS A 210 -9.61 -27.75 -1.55
C HIS A 210 -8.25 -27.95 -0.88
N ILE A 211 -7.45 -28.91 -1.36
CA ILE A 211 -6.11 -29.21 -0.82
C ILE A 211 -5.14 -28.05 -1.07
N LEU A 212 -5.13 -27.46 -2.27
CA LEU A 212 -4.22 -26.38 -2.66
C LEU A 212 -4.48 -25.08 -1.88
N THR A 213 -5.73 -24.85 -1.46
CA THR A 213 -6.16 -23.62 -0.79
C THR A 213 -6.23 -23.72 0.74
N HIS A 214 -6.32 -24.92 1.31
CA HIS A 214 -6.32 -25.09 2.76
C HIS A 214 -4.92 -24.98 3.38
N ARG A 215 -4.80 -24.08 4.36
CA ARG A 215 -3.52 -23.73 5.00
C ARG A 215 -2.95 -24.73 6.01
N SER A 216 -3.72 -25.74 6.45
CA SER A 216 -3.38 -26.48 7.68
C SER A 216 -3.08 -27.97 7.53
N ARG A 217 -3.09 -28.54 6.33
CA ARG A 217 -2.85 -29.98 6.16
C ARG A 217 -1.39 -30.26 5.79
N LYS A 218 -0.55 -30.30 6.83
CA LYS A 218 0.87 -30.69 6.72
C LYS A 218 1.09 -32.11 6.18
N ASP A 219 0.07 -32.95 6.07
CA ASP A 219 0.24 -34.37 5.69
C ASP A 219 -0.19 -34.70 4.24
N ASP A 220 -0.90 -33.79 3.54
CA ASP A 220 -1.66 -34.15 2.32
C ASP A 220 -0.97 -33.77 0.98
N CYS A 221 0.07 -32.92 0.98
CA CYS A 221 0.68 -32.37 -0.26
C CYS A 221 2.14 -32.83 -0.48
N ARG A 222 2.39 -33.89 -1.25
CA ARG A 222 3.77 -34.32 -1.55
C ARG A 222 4.25 -33.79 -2.90
N LEU A 223 5.26 -32.92 -2.90
CA LEU A 223 5.95 -32.57 -4.14
C LEU A 223 6.80 -33.75 -4.62
N ALA A 224 6.49 -34.29 -5.80
CA ALA A 224 7.22 -35.40 -6.42
C ALA A 224 8.73 -35.10 -6.68
N ALA A 225 9.13 -33.83 -6.66
CA ALA A 225 10.52 -33.39 -6.83
C ALA A 225 11.32 -33.29 -5.51
N PHE A 226 10.67 -33.35 -4.34
CA PHE A 226 11.32 -33.34 -3.02
C PHE A 226 11.21 -34.74 -2.42
N ALA A 227 11.99 -35.67 -2.96
CA ALA A 227 11.87 -37.10 -2.65
C ALA A 227 12.12 -37.48 -1.16
N ASP A 228 12.66 -36.57 -0.33
CA ASP A 228 13.00 -36.82 1.08
C ASP A 228 12.46 -35.76 2.08
N GLY A 229 11.53 -34.88 1.67
CA GLY A 229 11.10 -33.73 2.49
C GLY A 229 9.63 -33.72 2.91
N ASP A 230 9.35 -33.05 4.04
CA ASP A 230 7.99 -32.81 4.54
C ASP A 230 7.05 -32.25 3.45
N PRO A 231 5.74 -32.57 3.48
CA PRO A 231 4.76 -32.02 2.54
C PRO A 231 4.78 -30.48 2.60
N ILE A 232 5.07 -29.82 1.47
CA ILE A 232 5.05 -28.35 1.35
C ILE A 232 3.79 -27.97 0.58
N GLY A 233 2.89 -27.20 1.22
CA GLY A 233 1.71 -26.66 0.55
C GLY A 233 2.08 -25.55 -0.45
N VAL A 234 1.20 -25.22 -1.41
CA VAL A 234 1.47 -24.16 -2.41
C VAL A 234 1.77 -22.82 -1.76
N THR A 235 1.06 -22.49 -0.68
CA THR A 235 1.32 -21.26 0.08
C THR A 235 2.75 -21.24 0.63
N GLU A 236 3.20 -22.33 1.24
CA GLU A 236 4.56 -22.45 1.76
C GLU A 236 5.60 -22.41 0.63
N MET A 237 5.30 -23.06 -0.50
CA MET A 237 6.15 -23.04 -1.70
C MET A 237 6.33 -21.61 -2.22
N LEU A 238 5.25 -20.82 -2.24
CA LEU A 238 5.31 -19.40 -2.59
C LEU A 238 6.06 -18.59 -1.54
N GLY A 239 5.87 -18.87 -0.26
CA GLY A 239 6.64 -18.21 0.80
C GLY A 239 8.14 -18.46 0.69
N HIS A 240 8.53 -19.69 0.37
CA HIS A 240 9.91 -20.04 0.04
C HIS A 240 10.40 -19.30 -1.21
N ALA A 241 9.61 -19.27 -2.28
CA ALA A 241 9.95 -18.54 -3.50
C ALA A 241 10.11 -17.02 -3.27
N LEU A 242 9.37 -16.45 -2.33
CA LEU A 242 9.45 -15.04 -1.94
C LEU A 242 10.46 -14.77 -0.83
N SER A 243 11.16 -15.80 -0.34
CA SER A 243 12.10 -15.69 0.80
C SER A 243 11.48 -15.11 2.07
N MET A 244 10.17 -15.30 2.26
CA MET A 244 9.48 -14.87 3.46
C MET A 244 9.67 -15.90 4.57
N LYS A 245 9.84 -15.46 5.82
CA LYS A 245 9.85 -16.40 6.94
C LYS A 245 8.46 -17.03 7.08
N ARG A 246 8.41 -18.32 7.44
CA ARG A 246 7.16 -19.10 7.56
C ARG A 246 6.09 -18.41 8.43
N PHE A 247 6.50 -17.75 9.52
CA PHE A 247 5.59 -17.05 10.42
C PHE A 247 5.05 -15.74 9.81
N GLU A 248 5.89 -14.96 9.14
CA GLU A 248 5.47 -13.71 8.46
C GLU A 248 4.47 -14.02 7.34
N LEU A 249 4.63 -15.16 6.65
CA LEU A 249 3.75 -15.60 5.56
C LEU A 249 2.32 -15.90 6.01
N MET A 250 2.16 -16.47 7.21
CA MET A 250 0.87 -16.99 7.68
C MET A 250 -0.14 -15.87 7.94
N ASP A 251 0.33 -14.74 8.46
CA ASP A 251 -0.50 -13.61 8.83
C ASP A 251 -0.62 -12.56 7.72
N SER A 252 0.35 -12.49 6.81
CA SER A 252 0.41 -11.44 5.78
C SER A 252 -0.17 -11.85 4.43
N VAL A 253 -0.26 -13.15 4.14
CA VAL A 253 -0.76 -13.61 2.84
C VAL A 253 -2.26 -13.78 2.91
N ARG A 254 -2.98 -13.25 1.93
CA ARG A 254 -4.39 -13.57 1.66
C ARG A 254 -4.47 -14.39 0.38
N THR A 255 -5.36 -15.37 0.33
CA THR A 255 -5.49 -16.28 -0.81
C THR A 255 -6.90 -16.21 -1.35
N PHE A 256 -7.02 -15.99 -2.65
CA PHE A 256 -8.26 -16.03 -3.43
C PHE A 256 -8.07 -17.04 -4.56
N SER A 257 -9.11 -17.81 -4.87
CA SER A 257 -9.05 -18.79 -5.96
C SER A 257 -10.01 -18.42 -7.06
N TYR A 258 -9.55 -18.41 -8.30
CA TYR A 258 -10.40 -18.35 -9.47
C TYR A 258 -10.31 -19.67 -10.22
N SER A 259 -11.40 -20.41 -10.31
CA SER A 259 -11.43 -21.70 -11.01
C SER A 259 -12.20 -21.61 -12.31
N ALA A 260 -11.71 -22.27 -13.35
CA ALA A 260 -12.33 -22.28 -14.66
C ALA A 260 -12.38 -23.70 -15.21
N MET A 261 -13.54 -24.14 -15.69
CA MET A 261 -13.71 -25.50 -16.14
C MET A 261 -14.67 -25.60 -17.31
N VAL A 262 -14.33 -26.45 -18.28
CA VAL A 262 -15.26 -26.92 -19.30
C VAL A 262 -15.65 -28.36 -18.99
N VAL A 263 -16.94 -28.61 -18.84
CA VAL A 263 -17.48 -29.97 -18.64
C VAL A 263 -17.92 -30.49 -19.99
N ASN A 264 -17.30 -31.58 -20.46
CA ASN A 264 -17.77 -32.22 -21.68
C ASN A 264 -19.03 -33.04 -21.34
N HIS A 265 -19.95 -33.15 -22.28
CA HIS A 265 -21.29 -33.76 -22.13
C HIS A 265 -22.31 -32.87 -21.43
N SER A 266 -23.37 -32.50 -22.17
CA SER A 266 -24.48 -31.63 -21.78
C SER A 266 -25.02 -31.94 -20.37
N PRO A 267 -24.44 -31.31 -19.33
CA PRO A 267 -24.83 -31.58 -17.97
C PRO A 267 -26.14 -30.85 -17.69
N SER A 268 -26.90 -31.33 -16.71
CA SER A 268 -28.06 -30.56 -16.24
C SER A 268 -27.59 -29.20 -15.72
N CYS A 269 -28.36 -28.14 -15.97
CA CYS A 269 -28.05 -26.78 -15.49
C CYS A 269 -27.74 -26.77 -13.98
N THR A 270 -28.54 -27.46 -13.16
CA THR A 270 -28.33 -27.59 -11.71
C THR A 270 -26.96 -28.18 -11.34
N TYR A 271 -26.41 -29.09 -12.15
CA TYR A 271 -25.09 -29.64 -11.91
C TYR A 271 -23.98 -28.59 -12.12
N LEU A 272 -24.08 -27.78 -13.19
CA LEU A 272 -23.14 -26.68 -13.44
C LEU A 272 -23.20 -25.64 -12.32
N GLU A 273 -24.41 -25.32 -11.87
CA GLU A 273 -24.67 -24.39 -10.76
C GLU A 273 -24.02 -24.86 -9.46
N GLU A 274 -24.25 -26.11 -9.06
CA GLU A 274 -23.64 -26.68 -7.86
C GLU A 274 -22.11 -26.77 -7.96
N LEU A 275 -21.59 -27.15 -9.13
CA LEU A 275 -20.15 -27.27 -9.36
C LEU A 275 -19.46 -25.90 -9.31
N ALA A 276 -20.01 -24.89 -9.99
CA ALA A 276 -19.50 -23.53 -9.94
C ALA A 276 -19.53 -22.98 -8.51
N PHE A 277 -20.63 -23.19 -7.79
CA PHE A 277 -20.76 -22.78 -6.39
C PHE A 277 -19.66 -23.40 -5.53
N ARG A 278 -19.45 -24.72 -5.61
CA ARG A 278 -18.41 -25.41 -4.84
C ARG A 278 -17.01 -24.95 -5.17
N PHE A 279 -16.70 -24.74 -6.44
CA PHE A 279 -15.41 -24.19 -6.85
C PHE A 279 -15.19 -22.78 -6.28
N SER A 280 -16.21 -21.91 -6.29
CA SER A 280 -16.06 -20.56 -5.72
C SER A 280 -15.73 -20.62 -4.22
N ARG A 281 -16.39 -21.53 -3.48
CA ARG A 281 -16.26 -21.70 -2.02
C ARG A 281 -15.12 -22.63 -1.58
N ARG A 282 -14.46 -23.33 -2.50
CA ARG A 282 -13.48 -24.42 -2.24
C ARG A 282 -14.09 -25.58 -1.44
N TYR A 283 -15.38 -25.82 -1.64
CA TYR A 283 -16.10 -26.92 -1.03
C TYR A 283 -15.89 -28.20 -1.82
N THR A 284 -15.90 -29.31 -1.10
CA THR A 284 -16.02 -30.64 -1.69
C THR A 284 -17.48 -31.09 -1.66
N THR A 285 -17.78 -32.15 -2.38
CA THR A 285 -18.99 -32.99 -2.21
C THR A 285 -19.38 -33.40 -0.77
N ASP A 286 -18.52 -33.22 0.25
CA ASP A 286 -18.89 -33.46 1.66
C ASP A 286 -19.89 -32.42 2.19
N TYR A 287 -19.95 -31.24 1.56
CA TYR A 287 -20.81 -30.15 1.98
C TYR A 287 -22.20 -30.29 1.33
N ARG A 288 -23.23 -30.23 2.17
CA ARG A 288 -24.62 -30.15 1.71
C ARG A 288 -24.94 -28.71 1.37
N LEU A 289 -25.31 -28.46 0.12
CA LEU A 289 -25.58 -27.12 -0.37
C LEU A 289 -27.04 -26.73 -0.08
N SER A 290 -27.23 -25.49 0.38
CA SER A 290 -28.57 -24.89 0.41
C SER A 290 -28.88 -24.28 -0.96
N ARG A 291 -30.04 -24.62 -1.54
CA ARG A 291 -30.45 -24.10 -2.85
C ARG A 291 -30.51 -22.56 -2.88
N THR A 292 -30.98 -21.94 -1.80
CA THR A 292 -31.06 -20.47 -1.71
C THR A 292 -29.69 -19.81 -1.71
N GLU A 293 -28.69 -20.44 -1.08
CA GLU A 293 -27.32 -19.92 -1.06
C GLU A 293 -26.67 -20.07 -2.42
N VAL A 294 -26.88 -21.22 -3.08
CA VAL A 294 -26.43 -21.46 -4.46
C VAL A 294 -26.98 -20.37 -5.37
N GLU A 295 -28.31 -20.22 -5.45
CA GLU A 295 -28.96 -19.24 -6.32
C GLU A 295 -28.48 -17.80 -6.06
N SER A 296 -28.19 -17.43 -4.80
CA SER A 296 -27.70 -16.08 -4.46
C SER A 296 -26.28 -15.75 -4.94
N ALA A 297 -25.45 -16.78 -5.14
CA ALA A 297 -24.04 -16.62 -5.49
C ALA A 297 -23.77 -16.69 -7.00
N LEU A 298 -24.78 -17.06 -7.79
CA LEU A 298 -24.64 -17.36 -9.20
C LEU A 298 -24.98 -16.17 -10.11
N TYR A 299 -24.35 -16.16 -11.27
CA TYR A 299 -24.67 -15.31 -12.40
C TYR A 299 -24.53 -16.13 -13.68
N CYS A 300 -25.66 -16.35 -14.36
CA CYS A 300 -25.76 -17.19 -15.55
C CYS A 300 -26.11 -16.31 -16.77
N PRO A 301 -25.13 -15.70 -17.46
CA PRO A 301 -25.39 -14.89 -18.64
C PRO A 301 -25.92 -15.71 -19.82
N PHE A 302 -25.63 -17.00 -19.83
CA PHE A 302 -26.08 -17.97 -20.83
C PHE A 302 -26.45 -19.29 -20.13
N GLU A 303 -27.30 -20.10 -20.77
CA GLU A 303 -27.68 -21.42 -20.24
C GLU A 303 -26.47 -22.37 -20.09
N SER A 304 -25.46 -22.20 -20.94
CA SER A 304 -24.25 -23.00 -20.98
C SER A 304 -23.07 -22.44 -20.17
N VAL A 305 -23.22 -21.28 -19.53
CA VAL A 305 -22.13 -20.65 -18.77
C VAL A 305 -22.63 -20.17 -17.41
N VAL A 306 -22.01 -20.68 -16.36
CA VAL A 306 -22.32 -20.34 -14.98
C VAL A 306 -21.11 -19.71 -14.32
N HIS A 307 -21.30 -18.51 -13.78
CA HIS A 307 -20.34 -17.88 -12.88
C HIS A 307 -20.82 -17.97 -11.44
N ALA A 308 -19.91 -18.19 -10.51
CA ALA A 308 -20.17 -18.18 -9.09
C ALA A 308 -19.15 -17.30 -8.37
N PHE A 309 -19.62 -16.51 -7.40
CA PHE A 309 -18.77 -15.58 -6.66
C PHE A 309 -18.95 -15.74 -5.15
N SER A 310 -17.85 -15.68 -4.43
CA SER A 310 -17.82 -15.78 -2.98
C SER A 310 -16.64 -14.99 -2.41
N LEU A 311 -16.55 -14.95 -1.08
CA LEU A 311 -15.43 -14.31 -0.39
C LEU A 311 -14.13 -15.11 -0.59
N GLU A 312 -14.24 -16.44 -0.66
CA GLU A 312 -13.11 -17.36 -0.81
C GLU A 312 -12.57 -17.38 -2.25
N GLY A 313 -13.43 -17.13 -3.23
CA GLY A 313 -13.08 -17.33 -4.62
C GLY A 313 -14.20 -17.05 -5.60
N ALA A 314 -13.87 -17.21 -6.88
CA ALA A 314 -14.81 -17.18 -7.98
C ALA A 314 -14.62 -18.42 -8.85
N ALA A 315 -15.67 -18.78 -9.58
CA ALA A 315 -15.62 -19.87 -10.53
C ALA A 315 -16.39 -19.54 -11.80
N SER A 316 -15.92 -20.08 -12.91
CA SER A 316 -16.59 -20.04 -14.20
C SER A 316 -16.62 -21.44 -14.79
N VAL A 317 -17.81 -22.00 -14.94
CA VAL A 317 -18.01 -23.34 -15.50
C VAL A 317 -18.85 -23.23 -16.76
N ALA A 318 -18.42 -23.90 -17.82
CA ALA A 318 -19.14 -23.95 -19.08
C ALA A 318 -19.50 -25.39 -19.49
N ASP A 319 -20.64 -25.53 -20.16
CA ASP A 319 -20.99 -26.72 -20.94
C ASP A 319 -20.16 -26.73 -22.23
N GLY A 320 -19.33 -27.76 -22.36
CA GLY A 320 -18.47 -28.00 -23.52
C GLY A 320 -19.15 -28.72 -24.68
N SER A 321 -20.49 -28.88 -24.67
CA SER A 321 -21.20 -29.45 -25.81
C SER A 321 -21.12 -28.59 -27.08
N ASP A 322 -20.78 -27.30 -26.94
CA ASP A 322 -20.49 -26.38 -28.04
C ASP A 322 -18.98 -26.30 -28.28
N ASP A 323 -18.53 -26.60 -29.51
CA ASP A 323 -17.12 -26.55 -29.94
C ASP A 323 -16.48 -25.16 -29.71
N PHE A 324 -17.27 -24.09 -29.82
CA PHE A 324 -16.80 -22.73 -29.55
C PHE A 324 -16.45 -22.57 -28.07
N LEU A 325 -17.30 -23.02 -27.16
CA LEU A 325 -17.04 -22.95 -25.72
C LEU A 325 -15.88 -23.87 -25.33
N ALA A 326 -15.84 -25.07 -25.87
CA ALA A 326 -14.75 -26.01 -25.61
C ALA A 326 -13.37 -25.43 -25.97
N SER A 327 -13.27 -24.65 -27.04
CA SER A 327 -12.00 -24.11 -27.52
C SER A 327 -11.66 -22.70 -27.01
N GLN A 328 -12.64 -21.83 -26.79
CA GLN A 328 -12.41 -20.41 -26.51
C GLN A 328 -12.64 -20.03 -25.03
N PHE A 329 -13.44 -20.79 -24.29
CA PHE A 329 -13.89 -20.37 -22.96
C PHE A 329 -12.73 -20.09 -21.99
N LEU A 330 -11.80 -21.03 -21.85
CA LEU A 330 -10.66 -20.87 -20.93
C LEU A 330 -9.73 -19.71 -21.34
N SER A 331 -9.58 -19.48 -22.65
CA SER A 331 -8.84 -18.33 -23.17
C SER A 331 -9.53 -17.02 -22.76
N ARG A 332 -10.85 -16.91 -22.90
CA ARG A 332 -11.64 -15.74 -22.47
C ARG A 332 -11.61 -15.52 -20.97
N VAL A 333 -11.69 -16.60 -20.19
CA VAL A 333 -11.51 -16.55 -18.73
C VAL A 333 -10.16 -15.94 -18.39
N ARG A 334 -9.08 -16.44 -19.00
CA ARG A 334 -7.74 -15.94 -18.76
C ARG A 334 -7.53 -14.49 -19.21
N GLN A 335 -8.08 -14.11 -20.37
CA GLN A 335 -7.86 -12.78 -20.99
C GLN A 335 -8.71 -11.65 -20.42
N SER A 336 -9.86 -11.97 -19.79
CA SER A 336 -10.81 -10.97 -19.30
C SER A 336 -11.18 -11.21 -17.83
N TYR A 337 -11.80 -12.35 -17.54
CA TYR A 337 -12.43 -12.57 -16.23
C TYR A 337 -11.41 -12.72 -15.09
N LEU A 338 -10.27 -13.35 -15.35
CA LEU A 338 -9.18 -13.46 -14.40
C LEU A 338 -8.65 -12.09 -13.97
N TRP A 339 -8.52 -11.15 -14.92
CA TRP A 339 -8.06 -9.79 -14.62
C TRP A 339 -9.07 -9.01 -13.78
N MET A 340 -10.36 -9.16 -14.06
CA MET A 340 -11.42 -8.60 -13.21
C MET A 340 -11.33 -9.17 -11.79
N ALA A 341 -11.02 -10.47 -11.66
CA ALA A 341 -10.81 -11.11 -10.38
C ALA A 341 -9.61 -10.58 -9.61
N ILE A 342 -8.48 -10.44 -10.30
CA ILE A 342 -7.24 -9.87 -9.78
C ILE A 342 -7.48 -8.43 -9.30
N LEU A 343 -8.18 -7.60 -10.07
CA LEU A 343 -8.49 -6.21 -9.72
C LEU A 343 -9.38 -6.12 -8.48
N ALA A 344 -10.48 -6.87 -8.43
CA ALA A 344 -11.39 -6.82 -7.29
C ALA A 344 -10.74 -7.37 -6.02
N PHE A 345 -9.93 -8.42 -6.14
CA PHE A 345 -9.20 -8.99 -5.00
C PHE A 345 -8.06 -8.08 -4.53
N HIS A 346 -7.39 -7.38 -5.45
CA HIS A 346 -6.42 -6.33 -5.13
C HIS A 346 -7.07 -5.21 -4.33
N GLU A 347 -8.20 -4.68 -4.82
CA GLU A 347 -8.99 -3.67 -4.12
C GLU A 347 -9.41 -4.14 -2.73
N GLN A 348 -9.94 -5.37 -2.61
CA GLN A 348 -10.30 -5.94 -1.32
C GLN A 348 -9.11 -5.94 -0.35
N SER A 349 -7.98 -6.48 -0.81
CA SER A 349 -6.78 -6.64 -0.01
C SER A 349 -6.23 -5.28 0.44
N TYR A 350 -6.32 -4.28 -0.44
CA TYR A 350 -5.90 -2.90 -0.15
C TYR A 350 -6.79 -2.23 0.89
N LEU A 351 -8.11 -2.32 0.72
CA LEU A 351 -9.04 -1.76 1.67
C LEU A 351 -8.90 -2.42 3.05
N LEU A 352 -8.71 -3.74 3.10
CA LEU A 352 -8.44 -4.44 4.35
C LEU A 352 -7.11 -4.00 4.99
N SER A 353 -6.07 -3.77 4.20
CA SER A 353 -4.79 -3.28 4.73
C SER A 353 -4.92 -1.86 5.32
N LEU A 354 -5.76 -1.00 4.75
CA LEU A 354 -6.08 0.32 5.31
C LEU A 354 -6.83 0.20 6.64
N VAL A 355 -7.81 -0.71 6.74
CA VAL A 355 -8.52 -0.97 8.00
C VAL A 355 -7.55 -1.45 9.09
N GLU A 356 -6.66 -2.38 8.75
CA GLU A 356 -5.61 -2.85 9.66
C GLU A 356 -4.69 -1.71 10.12
N GLN A 357 -4.24 -0.85 9.21
CA GLN A 357 -3.42 0.32 9.53
C GLN A 357 -4.14 1.29 10.47
N GLY A 358 -5.43 1.53 10.25
CA GLY A 358 -6.24 2.41 11.11
C GLY A 358 -6.49 1.83 12.51
N SER A 359 -6.54 0.51 12.63
CA SER A 359 -6.69 -0.17 13.91
C SER A 359 -5.39 -0.23 14.75
N ALA A 360 -4.24 0.08 14.15
CA ALA A 360 -2.96 0.02 14.86
C ALA A 360 -2.97 1.02 16.03
N ASN A 361 -2.73 0.51 17.24
CA ASN A 361 -2.74 1.29 18.48
C ASN A 361 -1.62 2.35 18.47
N ALA A 362 -1.93 3.55 17.97
CA ALA A 362 -1.04 4.69 18.10
C ALA A 362 -1.02 5.14 19.57
N THR A 363 0.14 5.00 20.22
CA THR A 363 0.34 5.34 21.63
C THR A 363 0.44 6.84 21.90
N ASN A 364 0.64 7.66 20.86
CA ASN A 364 0.74 9.12 20.93
C ASN A 364 -0.15 9.77 19.86
N ASP A 365 -0.85 10.84 20.23
CA ASP A 365 -1.69 11.69 19.38
C ASP A 365 -0.97 12.18 18.12
N ALA A 366 0.32 12.54 18.21
CA ALA A 366 1.08 13.03 17.05
C ALA A 366 1.27 11.94 15.98
N THR A 367 1.64 10.73 16.42
CA THR A 367 1.77 9.56 15.53
C THR A 367 0.41 9.18 14.96
N ARG A 368 -0.63 9.16 15.80
CA ARG A 368 -2.01 8.90 15.39
C ARG A 368 -2.45 9.88 14.30
N ALA A 369 -2.22 11.18 14.50
CA ALA A 369 -2.57 12.21 13.53
C ALA A 369 -1.85 12.02 12.19
N SER A 370 -0.57 11.64 12.21
CA SER A 370 0.19 11.33 10.99
C SER A 370 -0.36 10.09 10.28
N THR A 371 -0.65 9.01 11.01
CA THR A 371 -1.23 7.78 10.45
C THR A 371 -2.59 8.06 9.81
N LEU A 372 -3.47 8.81 10.48
CA LEU A 372 -4.78 9.18 9.94
C LEU A 372 -4.67 10.01 8.65
N ARG A 373 -3.75 10.99 8.59
CA ARG A 373 -3.49 11.75 7.35
C ARG A 373 -2.97 10.85 6.23
N GLY A 374 -2.07 9.92 6.56
CA GLY A 374 -1.57 8.92 5.61
C GLY A 374 -2.70 8.07 5.03
N MET A 375 -3.60 7.56 5.89
CA MET A 375 -4.76 6.79 5.45
C MET A 375 -5.70 7.59 4.53
N ILE A 376 -5.96 8.85 4.84
CA ILE A 376 -6.78 9.73 3.98
C ILE A 376 -6.12 9.87 2.61
N SER A 377 -4.83 10.16 2.57
CA SER A 377 -4.06 10.28 1.33
C SER A 377 -4.09 8.98 0.53
N HIS A 378 -3.87 7.83 1.18
CA HIS A 378 -3.88 6.51 0.56
C HIS A 378 -5.26 6.15 -0.01
N LEU A 379 -6.34 6.43 0.71
CA LEU A 379 -7.70 6.20 0.23
C LEU A 379 -8.03 7.05 -0.99
N LEU A 380 -7.61 8.33 -1.00
CA LEU A 380 -7.79 9.22 -2.15
C LEU A 380 -7.01 8.72 -3.36
N ASP A 381 -5.73 8.39 -3.19
CA ASP A 381 -4.89 7.80 -4.22
C ASP A 381 -5.52 6.53 -4.80
N PHE A 382 -6.01 5.65 -3.93
CA PHE A 382 -6.68 4.43 -4.32
C PHE A 382 -7.92 4.70 -5.18
N ARG A 383 -8.79 5.63 -4.73
CA ARG A 383 -9.99 5.99 -5.49
C ARG A 383 -9.67 6.60 -6.86
N MET A 384 -8.57 7.34 -6.96
CA MET A 384 -8.15 7.93 -8.24
C MET A 384 -7.59 6.89 -9.22
N LYS A 385 -6.91 5.85 -8.71
CA LYS A 385 -6.19 4.86 -9.54
C LYS A 385 -7.00 3.60 -9.83
N PHE A 386 -7.83 3.15 -8.90
CA PHE A 386 -8.43 1.81 -8.92
C PHE A 386 -9.96 1.81 -8.86
N ARG A 387 -10.62 2.97 -8.76
CA ARG A 387 -12.08 3.04 -8.89
C ARG A 387 -12.48 3.05 -10.36
N LEU A 388 -12.74 1.87 -10.88
CA LEU A 388 -13.11 1.66 -12.28
C LEU A 388 -14.64 1.56 -12.39
N PRO A 389 -15.33 2.58 -12.94
CA PRO A 389 -16.77 2.52 -13.12
C PRO A 389 -17.19 1.46 -14.14
N LEU A 390 -16.32 1.21 -15.12
CA LEU A 390 -16.43 0.16 -16.12
C LEU A 390 -15.07 -0.51 -16.25
N VAL A 391 -15.06 -1.83 -16.39
CA VAL A 391 -13.83 -2.61 -16.60
C VAL A 391 -13.69 -3.10 -18.03
N SER A 392 -14.78 -3.10 -18.79
CA SER A 392 -14.81 -3.56 -20.17
C SER A 392 -15.89 -2.83 -20.96
N GLN A 393 -15.75 -2.82 -22.29
CA GLN A 393 -16.81 -2.37 -23.20
C GLN A 393 -17.98 -3.37 -23.30
N ILE A 394 -17.78 -4.59 -22.80
CA ILE A 394 -18.79 -5.66 -22.84
C ILE A 394 -19.62 -5.62 -21.56
N SER A 395 -20.94 -5.53 -21.70
CA SER A 395 -21.87 -5.42 -20.57
C SER A 395 -21.77 -6.60 -19.59
N MET A 396 -21.67 -7.83 -20.09
CA MET A 396 -21.54 -9.05 -19.27
C MET A 396 -20.28 -9.05 -18.39
N HIS A 397 -19.17 -8.52 -18.90
CA HIS A 397 -17.93 -8.37 -18.14
C HIS A 397 -18.12 -7.39 -16.98
N ASN A 398 -18.78 -6.26 -17.21
CA ASN A 398 -19.07 -5.29 -16.15
C ASN A 398 -20.01 -5.88 -15.09
N GLN A 399 -21.05 -6.63 -15.50
CA GLN A 399 -21.94 -7.32 -14.56
C GLN A 399 -21.19 -8.37 -13.73
N THR A 400 -20.29 -9.12 -14.36
CA THR A 400 -19.42 -10.09 -13.65
C THR A 400 -18.55 -9.39 -12.62
N TYR A 401 -17.91 -8.28 -12.99
CA TYR A 401 -17.09 -7.50 -12.08
C TYR A 401 -17.90 -6.90 -10.94
N GLU A 402 -19.08 -6.35 -11.20
CA GLU A 402 -20.01 -5.85 -10.16
C GLU A 402 -20.39 -6.96 -9.16
N ARG A 403 -20.75 -8.15 -9.65
CA ARG A 403 -21.07 -9.30 -8.80
C ARG A 403 -19.88 -9.74 -7.95
N LEU A 404 -18.69 -9.70 -8.52
CA LEU A 404 -17.47 -9.99 -7.78
C LEU A 404 -17.20 -8.93 -6.69
N ARG A 405 -17.36 -7.64 -6.99
CA ARG A 405 -17.25 -6.56 -5.99
C ARG A 405 -18.24 -6.76 -4.84
N LEU A 406 -19.47 -7.15 -5.16
CA LEU A 406 -20.51 -7.44 -4.17
C LEU A 406 -20.13 -8.63 -3.30
N ALA A 407 -19.70 -9.75 -3.88
CA ALA A 407 -19.26 -10.94 -3.15
C ALA A 407 -18.07 -10.67 -2.22
N LEU A 408 -17.14 -9.79 -2.63
CA LEU A 408 -15.99 -9.39 -1.82
C LEU A 408 -16.33 -8.29 -0.78
N GLY A 409 -17.56 -7.76 -0.80
CA GLY A 409 -18.02 -6.72 0.10
C GLY A 409 -17.29 -5.38 -0.09
N LEU A 410 -16.82 -5.08 -1.31
CA LEU A 410 -15.98 -3.90 -1.56
C LEU A 410 -16.70 -2.59 -1.23
N ASP A 411 -17.96 -2.47 -1.62
CA ASP A 411 -18.72 -1.24 -1.39
C ASP A 411 -19.02 -1.05 0.12
N ASP A 412 -19.19 -2.14 0.87
CA ASP A 412 -19.31 -2.10 2.33
C ASP A 412 -18.01 -1.69 2.99
N LEU A 413 -16.87 -2.23 2.54
CA LEU A 413 -15.55 -1.84 3.03
C LEU A 413 -15.26 -0.37 2.74
N ILE A 414 -15.53 0.11 1.53
CA ILE A 414 -15.36 1.53 1.16
C ILE A 414 -16.23 2.41 2.03
N ARG A 415 -17.51 2.04 2.26
CA ARG A 415 -18.40 2.83 3.12
C ARG A 415 -17.87 2.92 4.55
N LYS A 416 -17.40 1.81 5.12
CA LYS A 416 -16.79 1.77 6.47
C LYS A 416 -15.55 2.66 6.55
N ILE A 417 -14.60 2.48 5.62
CA ILE A 417 -13.36 3.26 5.62
C ILE A 417 -13.64 4.75 5.38
N THR A 418 -14.62 5.09 4.54
CA THR A 418 -15.01 6.49 4.32
C THR A 418 -15.60 7.10 5.60
N PHE A 419 -16.40 6.34 6.34
CA PHE A 419 -16.90 6.78 7.65
C PHE A 419 -15.75 7.03 8.62
N ASP A 420 -14.80 6.08 8.72
CA ASP A 420 -13.62 6.19 9.59
C ASP A 420 -12.75 7.39 9.23
N VAL A 421 -12.58 7.68 7.92
CA VAL A 421 -11.86 8.86 7.42
C VAL A 421 -12.56 10.16 7.81
N VAL A 422 -13.88 10.25 7.66
CA VAL A 422 -14.64 11.45 8.06
C VAL A 422 -14.52 11.68 9.57
N GLU A 423 -14.56 10.63 10.38
CA GLU A 423 -14.35 10.72 11.82
C GLU A 423 -12.92 11.18 12.16
N ALA A 424 -11.93 10.63 11.46
CA ALA A 424 -10.53 11.03 11.58
C ALA A 424 -10.30 12.51 11.24
N GLU A 425 -10.88 13.01 10.15
CA GLU A 425 -10.80 14.43 9.75
C GLU A 425 -11.43 15.36 10.80
N ARG A 426 -12.58 14.97 11.35
CA ARG A 426 -13.24 15.73 12.43
C ARG A 426 -12.34 15.80 13.66
N TRP A 427 -11.76 14.68 14.07
CA TRP A 427 -10.84 14.63 15.21
C TRP A 427 -9.59 15.49 14.96
N LEU A 428 -8.95 15.37 13.79
CA LEU A 428 -7.79 16.18 13.40
C LEU A 428 -8.09 17.68 13.39
N THR A 429 -9.28 18.06 12.93
CA THR A 429 -9.73 19.46 12.91
C THR A 429 -9.95 19.97 14.32
N GLN A 430 -10.58 19.18 15.19
CA GLN A 430 -10.79 19.52 16.59
C GLN A 430 -9.46 19.66 17.35
N GLU A 431 -8.53 18.72 17.16
CA GLU A 431 -7.20 18.77 17.76
C GLU A 431 -6.42 20.02 17.31
N SER A 432 -6.50 20.34 16.02
CA SER A 432 -5.85 21.54 15.46
C SER A 432 -6.44 22.83 16.05
N ARG A 433 -7.75 22.88 16.30
CA ARG A 433 -8.40 24.02 16.98
C ARG A 433 -7.92 24.15 18.43
N VAL A 434 -7.94 23.06 19.20
CA VAL A 434 -7.45 23.05 20.59
C VAL A 434 -5.99 23.50 20.67
N LYS A 435 -5.12 23.05 19.75
CA LYS A 435 -3.72 23.49 19.69
C LYS A 435 -3.59 24.98 19.37
N ARG A 436 -4.36 25.50 18.41
CA ARG A 436 -4.36 26.93 18.06
C ARG A 436 -4.85 27.78 19.22
N ASP A 437 -5.92 27.37 19.89
CA ASP A 437 -6.47 28.08 21.04
C ASP A 437 -5.50 28.08 22.22
N ALA A 438 -4.81 26.96 22.47
CA ALA A 438 -3.78 26.88 23.50
C ALA A 438 -2.56 27.78 23.18
N VAL A 439 -2.13 27.84 21.92
CA VAL A 439 -1.06 28.75 21.48
C VAL A 439 -1.51 30.20 21.64
N ARG A 440 -2.74 30.52 21.24
CA ARG A 440 -3.33 31.86 21.41
C ARG A 440 -3.39 32.27 22.89
N GLN A 441 -3.88 31.40 23.77
CA GLN A 441 -3.92 31.65 25.21
C GLN A 441 -2.52 31.84 25.80
N ARG A 442 -1.52 31.08 25.34
CA ARG A 442 -0.12 31.28 25.77
C ARG A 442 0.41 32.64 25.31
N MET A 443 0.16 33.02 24.05
CA MET A 443 0.54 34.33 23.54
C MET A 443 -0.16 35.45 24.32
N GLU A 444 -1.46 35.32 24.61
CA GLU A 444 -2.20 36.27 25.44
C GLU A 444 -1.65 36.34 26.87
N GLN A 445 -1.33 35.21 27.51
CA GLN A 445 -0.70 35.19 28.84
C GLN A 445 0.70 35.80 28.83
N GLU A 446 1.48 35.58 27.77
CA GLU A 446 2.80 36.20 27.62
C GLU A 446 2.68 37.71 27.40
N ARG A 447 1.72 38.15 26.58
CA ARG A 447 1.37 39.58 26.40
C ARG A 447 0.95 40.21 27.73
N GLU A 448 0.10 39.56 28.52
CA GLU A 448 -0.29 40.06 29.83
C GLU A 448 0.91 40.11 30.80
N ARG A 449 1.78 39.09 30.78
CA ARG A 449 3.01 39.09 31.58
C ARG A 449 3.97 40.20 31.18
N THR A 450 4.13 40.48 29.88
CA THR A 450 4.98 41.57 29.40
C THR A 450 4.37 42.92 29.72
N LYS A 451 3.04 43.10 29.58
CA LYS A 451 2.31 44.30 30.03
C LYS A 451 2.51 44.54 31.52
N VAL A 452 2.35 43.52 32.37
CA VAL A 452 2.60 43.62 33.83
C VAL A 452 4.07 43.93 34.14
N ARG A 453 5.02 43.31 33.44
CA ARG A 453 6.46 43.57 33.62
C ARG A 453 6.81 45.00 33.23
N ARG A 454 6.30 45.51 32.10
CA ARG A 454 6.47 46.90 31.68
C ARG A 454 5.88 47.86 32.70
N ARG A 455 4.65 47.62 33.20
CA ARG A 455 4.05 48.44 34.26
C ARG A 455 4.90 48.49 35.54
N ARG A 456 5.58 47.40 35.91
CA ARG A 456 6.50 47.37 37.06
C ARG A 456 7.83 48.06 36.80
N LEU A 457 8.36 47.98 35.57
CA LEU A 457 9.66 48.56 35.21
C LEU A 457 9.57 50.03 34.80
N ARG A 458 8.44 50.50 34.27
CA ARG A 458 8.21 51.91 33.91
C ARG A 458 8.66 52.91 34.99
N PRO A 459 8.28 52.80 36.28
CA PRO A 459 8.75 53.74 37.29
C PRO A 459 10.27 53.68 37.51
N LEU A 460 10.89 52.51 37.35
CA LEU A 460 12.34 52.35 37.42
C LEU A 460 13.02 53.00 36.21
N GLU A 461 12.52 52.77 35.01
CA GLU A 461 13.02 53.37 33.76
C GLU A 461 12.89 54.89 33.80
N VAL A 462 11.74 55.43 34.23
CA VAL A 462 11.54 56.86 34.45
C VAL A 462 12.52 57.39 35.49
N SER A 463 12.74 56.69 36.60
CA SER A 463 13.69 57.10 37.63
C SER A 463 15.12 57.10 37.12
N VAL A 464 15.56 56.05 36.42
CA VAL A 464 16.91 55.93 35.84
C VAL A 464 17.15 57.03 34.82
N SER A 465 16.18 57.30 33.92
CA SER A 465 16.25 58.40 32.96
C SER A 465 16.31 59.76 33.66
N ALA A 466 15.51 59.98 34.71
CA ALA A 466 15.57 61.20 35.52
C ALA A 466 16.93 61.37 36.21
N PHE A 467 17.50 60.30 36.78
CA PHE A 467 18.84 60.31 37.38
C PHE A 467 19.94 60.59 36.36
N LEU A 468 19.87 59.99 35.16
CA LEU A 468 20.81 60.26 34.07
C LEU A 468 20.73 61.72 33.61
N MET A 469 19.52 62.25 33.40
CA MET A 469 19.30 63.65 33.05
C MET A 469 19.81 64.60 34.14
N PHE A 470 19.59 64.25 35.42
CA PHE A 470 20.13 65.00 36.55
C PHE A 470 21.67 64.95 36.59
N GLY A 471 22.28 63.79 36.33
CA GLY A 471 23.73 63.64 36.26
C GLY A 471 24.35 64.44 35.13
N ILE A 472 23.75 64.40 33.93
CA ILE A 472 24.19 65.19 32.77
C ILE A 472 24.08 66.69 33.05
N THR A 473 22.95 67.14 33.62
CA THR A 473 22.75 68.55 33.99
C THR A 473 23.72 69.00 35.08
N PHE A 474 24.00 68.16 36.08
CA PHE A 474 24.97 68.45 37.13
C PHE A 474 26.41 68.56 36.60
N LEU A 475 26.87 67.60 35.78
CA LEU A 475 28.18 67.66 35.13
C LEU A 475 28.30 68.86 34.18
N SER A 476 27.23 69.15 33.43
CA SER A 476 27.19 70.34 32.57
C SER A 476 27.26 71.62 33.41
N PHE A 477 26.57 71.66 34.54
CA PHE A 477 26.62 72.78 35.47
C PHE A 477 28.00 72.96 36.07
N ASP A 478 28.63 71.91 36.59
CA ASP A 478 29.96 71.96 37.20
C ASP A 478 31.05 72.36 36.17
N THR A 479 30.97 71.84 34.96
CA THR A 479 31.87 72.27 33.87
C THR A 479 31.61 73.72 33.46
N LEU A 480 30.36 74.18 33.45
CA LEU A 480 30.02 75.58 33.19
C LEU A 480 30.53 76.50 34.30
N THR A 481 30.28 76.17 35.57
CA THR A 481 30.70 76.98 36.73
C THR A 481 32.21 77.02 36.86
N ASN A 482 32.92 75.92 36.59
CA ASN A 482 34.39 75.93 36.55
C ASN A 482 34.94 76.77 35.39
N LYS A 483 34.31 76.74 34.20
CA LYS A 483 34.66 77.65 33.08
C LYS A 483 34.33 79.11 33.39
N LEU A 484 33.16 79.38 33.98
CA LEU A 484 32.71 80.71 34.38
C LEU A 484 33.58 81.26 35.51
N SER A 485 33.94 80.46 36.51
CA SER A 485 34.87 80.84 37.58
C SER A 485 36.23 81.23 37.03
N LYS A 486 36.75 80.50 36.03
CA LYS A 486 37.99 80.87 35.34
C LYS A 486 37.86 82.14 34.51
N MET A 487 36.68 82.41 33.94
CA MET A 487 36.40 83.68 33.24
C MET A 487 36.20 84.85 34.22
N LEU A 488 35.63 84.60 35.41
CA LEU A 488 35.28 85.60 36.43
C LEU A 488 36.41 85.90 37.42
N THR A 489 37.51 85.14 37.43
CA THR A 489 38.77 85.55 38.09
C THR A 489 39.44 86.76 37.44
N GLY A 490 38.78 87.42 36.47
CA GLY A 490 39.07 88.78 36.02
C GLY A 490 37.84 89.69 36.08
N LYS A 491 37.48 90.16 37.29
CA LYS A 491 36.49 91.19 37.67
C LYS A 491 35.10 90.71 38.15
N GLU A 492 34.59 91.48 39.13
CA GLU A 492 33.55 91.20 40.13
C GLU A 492 32.21 90.61 39.63
N PRO A 493 31.55 89.72 40.41
CA PRO A 493 30.29 89.11 40.03
C PRO A 493 29.09 89.78 40.74
N GLY A 494 28.20 90.41 39.98
CA GLY A 494 26.85 90.76 40.39
C GLY A 494 25.87 90.38 39.28
N HIS A 495 24.86 89.57 39.58
CA HIS A 495 23.72 89.18 38.71
C HIS A 495 23.84 88.02 37.69
N GLN A 496 25.00 87.40 37.44
CA GLN A 496 25.06 86.30 36.43
C GLN A 496 24.59 84.91 36.92
N TRP A 497 24.58 84.67 38.23
CA TRP A 497 24.14 83.38 38.80
C TRP A 497 22.62 83.21 38.75
N GLU A 498 21.85 84.29 38.88
CA GLU A 498 20.38 84.26 38.79
C GLU A 498 19.92 83.84 37.39
N LEU A 499 20.55 84.35 36.32
CA LEU A 499 20.20 84.01 34.94
C LEU A 499 20.50 82.54 34.60
N THR A 500 21.59 82.00 35.15
CA THR A 500 22.00 80.61 34.93
C THR A 500 21.02 79.63 35.61
N ILE A 501 20.57 79.96 36.82
CA ILE A 501 19.55 79.16 37.53
C ILE A 501 18.23 79.15 36.75
N VAL A 502 17.79 80.30 36.23
CA VAL A 502 16.54 80.39 35.44
C VAL A 502 16.62 79.59 34.14
N LEU A 503 17.76 79.63 33.44
CA LEU A 503 17.96 78.83 32.23
C LEU A 503 17.98 77.33 32.51
N CYS A 504 18.61 76.89 33.61
CA CYS A 504 18.59 75.49 34.03
C CYS A 504 17.17 75.02 34.39
N ILE A 505 16.41 75.82 35.14
CA ILE A 505 15.01 75.48 35.49
C ILE A 505 14.14 75.40 34.23
N SER A 506 14.33 76.30 33.27
CA SER A 506 13.57 76.32 32.01
C SER A 506 13.89 75.11 31.12
N ALA A 507 15.16 74.70 31.05
CA ALA A 507 15.57 73.51 30.31
C ALA A 507 14.99 72.22 30.94
N VAL A 508 15.01 72.12 32.28
CA VAL A 508 14.38 70.99 32.99
C VAL A 508 12.87 70.95 32.75
N ALA A 509 12.18 72.09 32.81
CA ALA A 509 10.75 72.16 32.53
C ALA A 509 10.39 71.78 31.08
N ALA A 510 11.21 72.18 30.10
CA ALA A 510 11.01 71.81 28.70
C ALA A 510 11.22 70.30 28.47
N CYS A 511 12.24 69.70 29.08
CA CYS A 511 12.46 68.25 29.03
C CYS A 511 11.32 67.48 29.70
N LEU A 512 10.81 67.97 30.84
CA LEU A 512 9.66 67.35 31.51
C LEU A 512 8.38 67.41 30.67
N ARG A 513 8.10 68.53 29.97
CA ARG A 513 6.97 68.62 29.04
C ARG A 513 7.12 67.70 27.83
N GLY A 514 8.31 67.67 27.21
CA GLY A 514 8.57 66.78 26.08
C GLY A 514 8.39 65.31 26.46
N TRP A 515 8.80 64.94 27.67
CA TRP A 515 8.56 63.60 28.23
C TRP A 515 7.07 63.32 28.44
N GLN A 516 6.30 64.30 28.93
CA GLN A 516 4.87 64.15 29.16
C GLN A 516 4.08 63.92 27.86
N VAL A 517 4.43 64.67 26.80
CA VAL A 517 3.84 64.48 25.46
C VAL A 517 4.23 63.13 24.85
N TYR A 518 5.47 62.68 25.05
CA TYR A 518 5.89 61.34 24.60
C TYR A 518 5.07 60.23 25.27
N GLN A 519 4.76 60.37 26.56
CA GLN A 519 3.91 59.40 27.26
C GLN A 519 2.46 59.41 26.78
N GLU A 520 1.90 60.58 26.44
CA GLU A 520 0.55 60.67 25.89
C GLU A 520 0.45 60.02 24.50
N ILE A 521 1.49 60.14 23.67
CA ILE A 521 1.55 59.49 22.34
C ILE A 521 1.74 57.97 22.45
N GLU A 522 2.57 57.50 23.38
CA GLU A 522 2.82 56.06 23.58
C GLU A 522 1.61 55.33 24.19
N GLU A 523 0.75 56.04 24.92
CA GLU A 523 -0.47 55.48 25.51
C GLU A 523 -1.73 55.63 24.62
N ASP A 524 -1.59 56.17 23.41
CA ASP A 524 -2.70 56.26 22.45
C ASP A 524 -3.11 54.84 22.00
N PRO A 525 -4.37 54.40 22.26
CA PRO A 525 -4.88 53.09 21.83
C PRO A 525 -4.68 52.83 20.34
N PHE A 526 -4.65 53.88 19.53
CA PHE A 526 -4.47 53.79 18.09
C PHE A 526 -3.09 53.27 17.68
N VAL A 527 -2.04 53.62 18.43
CA VAL A 527 -0.67 53.14 18.19
C VAL A 527 -0.52 51.68 18.63
N GLU A 528 -1.26 51.24 19.65
CA GLU A 528 -1.29 49.83 20.09
C GLU A 528 -2.01 48.95 19.05
N ASP A 529 -3.16 49.38 18.53
CA ASP A 529 -3.92 48.66 17.50
C ASP A 529 -3.16 48.53 16.15
N LEU A 530 -2.41 49.57 15.76
CA LEU A 530 -1.58 49.54 14.55
C LEU A 530 -0.42 48.55 14.64
N ASN A 531 0.22 48.44 15.81
CA ASN A 531 1.29 47.47 16.04
C ASN A 531 0.77 46.03 16.10
N ASP A 532 -0.42 45.82 16.65
CA ASP A 532 -1.07 44.51 16.65
C ASP A 532 -1.49 44.07 15.24
N ALA A 533 -2.01 44.99 14.41
CA ALA A 533 -2.34 44.71 13.01
C ALA A 533 -1.11 44.38 12.16
N ALA A 534 0.01 45.07 12.37
CA ALA A 534 1.29 44.78 11.70
C ALA A 534 1.90 43.43 12.15
N ALA A 535 1.72 43.06 13.43
CA ALA A 535 2.18 41.76 13.94
C ALA A 535 1.36 40.59 13.39
N GLU A 536 0.07 40.78 13.09
CA GLU A 536 -0.78 39.76 12.46
C GLU A 536 -0.55 39.62 10.94
N SER A 537 -0.18 40.70 10.24
CA SER A 537 0.07 40.68 8.79
C SER A 537 1.45 40.12 8.41
N GLY A 538 2.42 40.13 9.33
CA GLY A 538 3.77 39.65 9.09
C GLY A 538 4.64 40.57 8.20
N GLU A 539 4.19 41.80 7.95
CA GLU A 539 4.96 42.82 7.21
C GLU A 539 5.90 43.61 8.16
N PRO A 540 7.07 44.06 7.68
CA PRO A 540 8.05 44.74 8.53
C PRO A 540 7.53 46.08 9.06
N THR A 541 7.54 46.20 10.38
CA THR A 541 7.05 47.34 11.18
C THR A 541 7.64 48.71 10.83
N GLU A 542 8.74 48.78 10.06
CA GLU A 542 9.40 50.05 9.74
C GLU A 542 8.62 50.91 8.73
N GLU A 543 7.94 50.33 7.75
CA GLU A 543 7.17 51.11 6.75
C GLU A 543 5.88 51.70 7.35
N ALA A 544 5.22 50.96 8.24
CA ALA A 544 4.04 51.43 8.96
C ALA A 544 4.38 52.56 9.94
N LEU A 545 5.50 52.46 10.67
CA LEU A 545 5.97 53.54 11.55
C LEU A 545 6.37 54.79 10.76
N ALA A 546 7.01 54.62 9.59
CA ALA A 546 7.42 55.74 8.74
C ALA A 546 6.21 56.51 8.17
N MET A 547 5.12 55.82 7.81
CA MET A 547 3.88 56.46 7.36
C MET A 547 3.19 57.28 8.46
N VAL A 548 3.19 56.79 9.70
CA VAL A 548 2.56 57.50 10.83
C VAL A 548 3.36 58.74 11.21
N VAL A 549 4.70 58.63 11.28
CA VAL A 549 5.59 59.79 11.53
C VAL A 549 5.46 60.85 10.43
N ALA A 550 5.24 60.44 9.18
CA ALA A 550 5.00 61.37 8.07
C ALA A 550 3.63 62.07 8.16
N SER A 551 2.61 61.46 8.79
CA SER A 551 1.28 62.05 8.97
C SER A 551 1.15 62.94 10.21
N GLY A 552 1.91 62.64 11.28
CA GLY A 552 1.91 63.41 12.52
C GLY A 552 2.81 64.65 12.48
N ALA A 553 3.75 64.74 11.53
CA ALA A 553 4.63 65.91 11.37
C ALA A 553 3.98 67.11 10.66
N THR A 554 2.66 67.04 10.39
CA THR A 554 1.88 68.13 9.76
C THR A 554 0.91 68.85 10.70
N GLU A 555 0.83 68.47 11.98
CA GLU A 555 0.27 69.28 13.08
C GLU A 555 1.40 69.71 14.04
#